data_AF-X0YR79-F1
#
_entry.id   AF-X0YR79-F1
#
_cell.length_a   1.000
_cell.length_b   1.000
_cell.length_c   1.000
_cell.angle_alpha   90.00
_cell.angle_beta   90.00
_cell.angle_gamma   90.00
#
_symmetry.space_group_name_H-M   'P 1'
#
loop_
_entity.id
_entity.type
_entity.pdbx_description
1 polymer ?
#
loop_
_entity_poly.entity_id
_entity_poly.type
_entity_poly.pdbx_seq_one_letter_code
_entity_poly.pdbx_strand_id
1 'polypeptide(L)'
;MKINKQQLKLFCLTIIVLNIISLVLGLIYYAMVTTRLWWLWNVQGIIMFLSWLLNILLVYINDRILIKSHVIGKKLNRLCYYSLVFTIIAMFLLFFHTFIVSLVDSSLIIELVMSLGAFIGIAAFGIALAYLDIKNLEERGVWKIE
;
A
#
# COMPACT_ATOMS: atom_id res chain seq x y z
N MET A 1 0.77 -14.20 -18.35
CA MET A 1 0.37 -12.78 -18.41
C MET A 1 1.48 -12.04 -19.11
N LYS A 2 1.23 -11.48 -20.30
CA LYS A 2 2.20 -10.63 -21.00
C LYS A 2 1.89 -9.18 -20.64
N ILE A 3 2.74 -8.54 -19.84
CA ILE A 3 2.68 -7.11 -19.52
C ILE A 3 3.87 -6.47 -20.22
N ASN A 4 3.66 -5.35 -20.92
CA ASN A 4 4.77 -4.56 -21.45
C ASN A 4 5.31 -3.57 -20.41
N LYS A 5 6.50 -3.01 -20.64
CA LYS A 5 7.13 -2.04 -19.73
C LYS A 5 6.24 -0.81 -19.45
N GLN A 6 5.58 -0.27 -20.47
CA GLN A 6 4.75 0.94 -20.33
C GLN A 6 3.53 0.70 -19.43
N GLN A 7 2.89 -0.47 -19.56
CA GLN A 7 1.76 -0.89 -18.73
C GLN A 7 2.19 -1.08 -17.28
N LEU A 8 3.33 -1.72 -17.03
CA LEU A 8 3.86 -1.87 -15.67
C LEU A 8 4.17 -0.50 -15.04
N LYS A 9 4.80 0.40 -15.81
CA LYS A 9 5.08 1.76 -15.35
C LYS A 9 3.81 2.53 -15.01
N LEU A 10 2.81 2.50 -15.88
CA LEU A 10 1.52 3.15 -15.64
C LEU A 10 0.83 2.57 -14.40
N PHE A 11 0.85 1.25 -14.26
CA PHE A 11 0.29 0.56 -13.11
C PHE A 11 0.96 0.97 -11.79
N CYS A 12 2.30 0.99 -11.75
CA CYS A 12 3.05 1.47 -10.60
C CYS A 12 2.78 2.95 -10.28
N LEU A 13 2.65 3.80 -11.30
CA LEU A 13 2.28 5.22 -11.09
C LEU A 13 0.90 5.36 -10.46
N THR A 14 -0.09 4.61 -10.94
CA THR A 14 -1.45 4.59 -10.36
C THR A 14 -1.42 4.18 -8.89
N ILE A 15 -0.61 3.17 -8.55
CA ILE A 15 -0.41 2.73 -7.17
C ILE A 15 0.17 3.86 -6.31
N ILE A 16 1.23 4.52 -6.79
CA ILE A 16 1.85 5.63 -6.05
C ILE A 16 0.83 6.73 -5.80
N VAL A 17 0.11 7.16 -6.84
CA VAL A 17 -0.89 8.23 -6.74
C VAL A 17 -2.00 7.87 -5.75
N LEU A 18 -2.56 6.66 -5.84
CA LEU A 18 -3.64 6.25 -4.94
C LEU A 18 -3.19 6.13 -3.47
N ASN A 19 -1.99 5.58 -3.22
CA ASN A 19 -1.44 5.52 -1.86
C ASN A 19 -1.16 6.93 -1.30
N ILE A 20 -0.65 7.87 -2.11
CA ILE A 20 -0.45 9.27 -1.71
C ILE A 20 -1.80 9.95 -1.39
N ILE A 21 -2.79 9.79 -2.27
CA ILE A 21 -4.13 10.36 -2.05
C ILE A 21 -4.73 9.80 -0.75
N SER A 22 -4.62 8.47 -0.54
CA SER A 22 -5.10 7.81 0.68
C SER A 22 -4.44 8.39 1.93
N LEU A 23 -3.12 8.60 1.91
CA LEU A 23 -2.38 9.20 3.02
C LEU A 23 -2.82 10.64 3.30
N VAL A 24 -2.90 11.47 2.27
CA VAL A 24 -3.28 12.88 2.40
C VAL A 24 -4.69 12.99 2.99
N LEU A 25 -5.64 12.20 2.47
CA LEU A 25 -7.01 12.19 3.00
C LEU A 25 -7.07 11.71 4.47
N GLY A 26 -6.30 10.68 4.81
CA GLY A 26 -6.21 10.18 6.18
C GLY A 26 -5.65 11.25 7.14
N LEU A 27 -4.57 11.92 6.75
CA LEU A 27 -3.97 13.00 7.54
C LEU A 27 -4.93 14.18 7.72
N ILE A 28 -5.62 14.61 6.65
CA ILE A 28 -6.61 15.69 6.73
C ILE A 28 -7.75 15.32 7.68
N TYR A 29 -8.26 14.09 7.60
CA TYR A 29 -9.33 13.60 8.48
C TYR A 29 -8.93 13.72 9.97
N TYR A 30 -7.76 13.19 10.33
CA TYR A 30 -7.28 13.22 11.72
C TYR A 30 -6.86 14.61 12.18
N ALA A 31 -6.38 15.48 11.29
CA ALA A 31 -6.01 16.85 11.65
C ALA A 31 -7.23 17.75 11.92
N MET A 32 -8.35 17.51 11.24
CA MET A 32 -9.50 18.41 11.26
C MET A 32 -10.62 18.00 12.21
N VAL A 33 -10.49 16.90 12.99
CA VAL A 33 -11.43 16.31 14.00
C VAL A 33 -12.78 17.04 14.13
N THR A 34 -13.57 17.07 13.06
CA THR A 34 -14.86 17.75 13.01
C THR A 34 -15.89 16.84 12.35
N THR A 35 -17.08 16.82 12.92
CA THR A 35 -18.22 16.00 12.45
C THR A 35 -18.64 16.33 11.02
N ARG A 36 -18.30 17.51 10.50
CA ARG A 36 -18.60 17.95 9.13
C ARG A 36 -17.81 17.18 8.05
N LEU A 37 -16.71 16.52 8.41
CA LEU A 37 -15.83 15.80 7.48
C LEU A 37 -16.00 14.26 7.55
N TRP A 38 -17.10 13.77 8.11
CA TRP A 38 -17.35 12.32 8.20
C TRP A 38 -17.39 11.62 6.84
N TRP A 39 -17.82 12.31 5.78
CA TRP A 39 -17.79 11.79 4.42
C TRP A 39 -16.36 11.53 3.91
N LEU A 40 -15.36 12.28 4.41
CA LEU A 40 -13.96 12.14 4.03
C LEU A 40 -13.41 10.78 4.47
N TRP A 41 -13.87 10.28 5.64
CA TRP A 41 -13.54 8.95 6.14
C TRP A 41 -13.99 7.84 5.17
N ASN A 42 -15.22 7.92 4.68
CA ASN A 42 -15.76 6.93 3.74
C ASN A 42 -15.02 6.95 2.40
N VAL A 43 -14.76 8.15 1.86
CA VAL A 43 -13.98 8.31 0.62
C VAL A 43 -12.55 7.80 0.79
N GLN A 44 -11.90 8.15 1.90
CA GLN A 44 -10.57 7.68 2.24
C GLN A 44 -10.53 6.15 2.35
N GLY A 45 -11.52 5.54 3.00
CA GLY A 45 -11.63 4.09 3.16
C GLY A 45 -11.73 3.37 1.81
N ILE A 46 -12.53 3.88 0.88
CA ILE A 46 -12.64 3.31 -0.48
C ILE A 46 -11.30 3.40 -1.22
N ILE A 47 -10.67 4.57 -1.21
CA ILE A 47 -9.39 4.79 -1.91
C ILE A 47 -8.28 3.92 -1.30
N MET A 48 -8.27 3.79 0.03
CA MET A 48 -7.34 2.93 0.74
C MET A 48 -7.54 1.46 0.36
N PHE A 49 -8.79 0.98 0.36
CA PHE A 49 -9.10 -0.40 -0.02
C PHE A 49 -8.66 -0.71 -1.45
N LEU A 50 -8.93 0.21 -2.39
CA LEU A 50 -8.45 0.09 -3.77
C LEU A 50 -6.91 0.08 -3.83
N SER A 51 -6.24 1.00 -3.12
CA SER A 51 -4.77 1.04 -3.06
C SER A 51 -4.19 -0.27 -2.55
N TRP A 52 -4.82 -0.84 -1.53
CA TRP A 52 -4.40 -2.10 -0.94
C TRP A 52 -4.57 -3.29 -1.91
N LEU A 53 -5.71 -3.40 -2.60
CA LEU A 53 -5.90 -4.43 -3.63
C LEU A 53 -4.85 -4.30 -4.74
N LEU A 54 -4.53 -3.08 -5.17
CA LEU A 54 -3.49 -2.85 -6.18
C LEU A 54 -2.08 -3.16 -5.66
N ASN A 55 -1.78 -2.88 -4.38
CA ASN A 55 -0.52 -3.26 -3.75
C ASN A 55 -0.35 -4.80 -3.74
N ILE A 56 -1.40 -5.55 -3.40
CA ILE A 56 -1.38 -7.03 -3.49
C ILE A 56 -1.20 -7.47 -4.94
N LEU A 57 -1.92 -6.86 -5.88
CA LEU A 57 -1.82 -7.19 -7.29
C LEU A 57 -0.41 -6.91 -7.84
N LEU A 58 0.25 -5.84 -7.40
CA LEU A 58 1.65 -5.56 -7.74
C LEU A 58 2.58 -6.66 -7.26
N VAL A 59 2.40 -7.12 -6.02
CA VAL A 59 3.18 -8.25 -5.50
C VAL A 59 2.95 -9.51 -6.33
N TYR A 60 1.71 -9.80 -6.71
CA TYR A 60 1.39 -10.93 -7.57
C TYR A 60 2.04 -10.80 -8.96
N ILE A 61 1.98 -9.62 -9.57
CA ILE A 61 2.63 -9.33 -10.85
C ILE A 61 4.13 -9.58 -10.73
N ASN A 62 4.78 -8.97 -9.72
CA ASN A 62 6.21 -9.13 -9.47
C ASN A 62 6.60 -10.60 -9.28
N ASP A 63 5.85 -11.39 -8.54
CA ASP A 63 6.15 -12.82 -8.37
C ASP A 63 6.25 -13.57 -9.71
N ARG A 64 5.43 -13.18 -10.71
CA ARG A 64 5.35 -13.81 -12.03
C ARG A 64 6.43 -13.34 -13.00
N ILE A 65 6.67 -12.03 -13.06
CA ILE A 65 7.50 -11.42 -14.11
C ILE A 65 8.96 -11.25 -13.70
N LEU A 66 9.28 -11.34 -12.42
CA LEU A 66 10.57 -10.92 -11.90
C LEU A 66 11.57 -12.10 -11.89
N ILE A 67 12.79 -11.84 -12.35
CA ILE A 67 13.84 -12.86 -12.47
C ILE A 67 14.55 -13.00 -11.12
N LYS A 68 14.15 -14.01 -10.34
CA LYS A 68 14.61 -14.25 -8.97
C LYS A 68 16.10 -14.66 -8.87
N SER A 69 16.73 -15.04 -9.99
CA SER A 69 18.18 -15.31 -10.06
C SER A 69 19.01 -14.02 -10.13
N HIS A 70 18.42 -12.90 -10.56
CA HIS A 70 19.12 -11.62 -10.64
C HIS A 70 19.23 -10.97 -9.24
N VAL A 71 20.33 -10.27 -8.95
CA VAL A 71 20.58 -9.68 -7.62
C VAL A 71 19.49 -8.67 -7.23
N ILE A 72 19.12 -7.78 -8.14
CA ILE A 72 18.04 -6.81 -7.96
C ILE A 72 16.69 -7.54 -7.82
N GLY A 73 16.48 -8.56 -8.66
CA GLY A 73 15.24 -9.32 -8.64
C GLY A 73 15.02 -10.02 -7.29
N LYS A 74 16.06 -10.65 -6.74
CA LYS A 74 16.02 -11.25 -5.41
C LYS A 74 15.73 -10.24 -4.29
N LYS A 75 16.17 -8.97 -4.43
CA LYS A 75 15.86 -7.90 -3.46
C LYS A 75 14.40 -7.45 -3.57
N LEU A 76 13.89 -7.19 -4.77
CA LEU A 76 12.49 -6.81 -5.00
C LEU A 76 11.53 -7.91 -4.56
N ASN A 77 11.85 -9.17 -4.84
CA ASN A 77 11.05 -10.32 -4.39
C ASN A 77 10.96 -10.39 -2.86
N ARG A 78 12.06 -10.14 -2.13
CA ARG A 78 12.03 -10.05 -0.66
C ARG A 78 11.17 -8.90 -0.17
N LEU A 79 11.26 -7.74 -0.82
CA LEU A 79 10.43 -6.59 -0.49
C LEU A 79 8.94 -6.87 -0.70
N CYS A 80 8.58 -7.65 -1.73
CA CYS A 80 7.21 -8.11 -1.95
C CYS A 80 6.69 -8.94 -0.76
N TYR A 81 7.50 -9.85 -0.23
CA TYR A 81 7.12 -10.62 0.97
C TYR A 81 6.99 -9.74 2.21
N TYR A 82 7.92 -8.81 2.43
CA TYR A 82 7.82 -7.86 3.54
C TYR A 82 6.56 -7.00 3.43
N SER A 83 6.23 -6.53 2.22
CA SER A 83 5.00 -5.78 1.94
C SER A 83 3.75 -6.59 2.26
N LEU A 84 3.69 -7.88 1.86
CA LEU A 84 2.58 -8.76 2.18
C LEU A 84 2.41 -9.00 3.68
N VAL A 85 3.50 -9.35 4.37
CA VAL A 85 3.47 -9.59 5.83
C VAL A 85 3.02 -8.33 6.56
N PHE A 86 3.58 -7.18 6.19
CA PHE A 86 3.20 -5.90 6.78
C PHE A 86 1.73 -5.58 6.54
N THR A 87 1.24 -5.82 5.31
CA THR A 87 -0.15 -5.63 4.94
C THR A 87 -1.10 -6.47 5.81
N ILE A 88 -0.76 -7.75 6.05
CA ILE A 88 -1.54 -8.63 6.93
C ILE A 88 -1.56 -8.08 8.36
N ILE A 89 -0.41 -7.67 8.90
CA ILE A 89 -0.31 -7.08 10.23
C ILE A 89 -1.16 -5.82 10.33
N ALA A 90 -1.08 -4.93 9.33
CA ALA A 90 -1.84 -3.69 9.29
C ALA A 90 -3.36 -3.95 9.24
N MET A 91 -3.82 -4.96 8.50
CA MET A 91 -5.22 -5.38 8.54
C MET A 91 -5.64 -5.84 9.94
N PHE A 92 -4.85 -6.69 10.59
CA PHE A 92 -5.14 -7.14 11.96
C PHE A 92 -5.24 -5.95 12.91
N LEU A 93 -4.34 -4.97 12.81
CA LEU A 93 -4.40 -3.75 13.61
C LEU A 93 -5.68 -2.94 13.36
N LEU A 94 -6.11 -2.78 12.11
CA LEU A 94 -7.35 -2.06 11.76
C LEU A 94 -8.61 -2.79 12.23
N PHE A 95 -8.65 -4.12 12.12
CA PHE A 95 -9.75 -4.93 12.67
C PHE A 95 -9.79 -4.84 14.20
N PHE A 96 -8.64 -4.96 14.85
CA PHE A 96 -8.55 -4.91 16.31
C PHE A 96 -8.90 -3.51 16.85
N HIS A 97 -8.48 -2.45 16.15
CA HIS A 97 -8.90 -1.08 16.42
C HIS A 97 -10.44 -0.94 16.37
N THR A 98 -11.06 -1.38 15.28
CA THR A 98 -12.52 -1.33 15.13
C THR A 98 -13.24 -2.12 16.23
N PHE A 99 -12.68 -3.26 16.64
CA PHE A 99 -13.20 -4.06 17.74
C PHE A 99 -13.09 -3.33 19.10
N ILE A 100 -11.93 -2.76 19.43
CA ILE A 100 -11.73 -2.00 20.68
C ILE A 100 -12.70 -0.82 20.77
N VAL A 101 -12.77 0.01 19.71
CA VAL A 101 -13.66 1.18 19.66
C VAL A 101 -15.12 0.79 19.88
N SER A 102 -15.51 -0.43 19.49
CA SER A 102 -16.89 -0.93 19.69
C SER A 102 -17.19 -1.38 21.13
N LEU A 103 -16.17 -1.68 21.94
CA LEU A 103 -16.32 -2.20 23.30
C LEU A 103 -16.09 -1.15 24.38
N VAL A 104 -15.18 -0.21 24.13
CA VAL A 104 -14.76 0.81 25.10
C VAL A 104 -14.53 2.10 24.33
N ASP A 105 -14.94 3.23 24.90
CA ASP A 105 -14.51 4.55 24.41
C ASP A 105 -12.98 4.61 24.45
N SER A 106 -12.35 4.42 23.30
CA SER A 106 -10.90 4.41 23.17
C SER A 106 -10.33 5.81 23.34
N SER A 107 -9.19 5.91 24.02
CA SER A 107 -8.44 7.16 24.01
C SER A 107 -7.98 7.48 22.58
N LEU A 108 -8.03 8.78 22.22
CA LEU A 108 -7.60 9.30 20.91
C LEU A 108 -6.18 8.84 20.52
N ILE A 109 -5.31 8.58 21.49
CA ILE A 109 -3.94 8.08 21.28
C ILE A 109 -3.93 6.67 20.70
N ILE A 110 -4.75 5.77 21.24
CA ILE A 110 -4.84 4.37 20.76
C ILE A 110 -5.39 4.35 19.33
N GLU A 111 -6.39 5.19 19.04
CA GLU A 111 -6.94 5.34 17.70
C GLU A 111 -5.86 5.79 16.71
N LEU A 112 -5.13 6.86 17.06
CA LEU A 112 -4.09 7.43 16.18
C LEU A 112 -2.95 6.45 15.92
N VAL A 113 -2.49 5.70 16.93
CA VAL A 113 -1.38 4.75 16.76
C VAL A 113 -1.81 3.56 15.90
N MET A 114 -3.00 3.01 16.12
CA MET A 114 -3.44 1.80 15.42
C MET A 114 -3.89 2.07 14.00
N SER A 115 -4.69 3.12 13.76
CA SER A 115 -5.21 3.41 12.42
C SER A 115 -4.17 4.10 11.55
N LEU A 116 -3.56 5.18 12.05
CA LEU A 116 -2.66 6.04 11.29
C LEU A 116 -1.33 5.34 11.03
N GLY A 117 -0.86 4.54 12.00
CA GLY A 117 0.30 3.65 11.82
C GLY A 117 0.07 2.59 10.74
N ALA A 118 -1.10 1.95 10.73
CA ALA A 118 -1.46 0.98 9.69
C ALA A 118 -1.57 1.65 8.30
N PHE A 119 -2.19 2.83 8.22
CA PHE A 119 -2.35 3.58 6.98
C PHE A 119 -1.01 4.03 6.39
N ILE A 120 -0.16 4.67 7.20
CA ILE A 120 1.19 5.09 6.79
C ILE A 120 1.99 3.89 6.34
N GLY A 121 1.95 2.79 7.10
CA GLY A 121 2.73 1.62 6.79
C GLY A 121 2.35 0.98 5.45
N ILE A 122 1.06 0.70 5.21
CA ILE A 122 0.59 0.12 3.94
C ILE A 122 0.98 1.02 2.78
N ALA A 123 0.75 2.33 2.92
CA ALA A 123 1.04 3.28 1.86
C ALA A 123 2.55 3.41 1.59
N ALA A 124 3.38 3.46 2.63
CA ALA A 124 4.83 3.54 2.49
C ALA A 124 5.39 2.31 1.77
N PHE A 125 4.95 1.10 2.12
CA PHE A 125 5.40 -0.12 1.43
C PHE A 125 4.89 -0.19 -0.02
N GLY A 126 3.64 0.20 -0.27
CA GLY A 126 3.07 0.27 -1.62
C GLY A 126 3.83 1.25 -2.53
N ILE A 127 4.08 2.46 -2.03
CA ILE A 127 4.85 3.50 -2.74
C ILE A 127 6.29 3.03 -2.96
N ALA A 128 6.96 2.51 -1.93
CA ALA A 128 8.35 2.08 -2.02
C ALA A 128 8.53 0.95 -3.05
N LEU A 129 7.62 -0.05 -3.05
CA LEU A 129 7.67 -1.15 -4.00
C LEU A 129 7.44 -0.64 -5.43
N ALA A 130 6.36 0.10 -5.66
CA ALA A 130 6.04 0.64 -6.98
C ALA A 130 7.13 1.58 -7.53
N TYR A 131 7.73 2.40 -6.67
CA TYR A 131 8.84 3.28 -7.05
C TYR A 131 10.08 2.49 -7.44
N LEU A 132 10.44 1.46 -6.67
CA LEU A 132 11.59 0.62 -6.98
C LEU A 132 11.37 -0.19 -8.26
N ASP A 133 10.14 -0.64 -8.53
CA ASP A 133 9.81 -1.32 -9.78
C ASP A 133 10.01 -0.39 -10.98
N ILE A 134 9.53 0.86 -10.90
CA ILE A 134 9.77 1.88 -11.95
C ILE A 134 11.26 2.15 -12.11
N LYS A 135 12.00 2.33 -11.01
CA LYS A 135 13.43 2.67 -11.01
C LYS A 135 14.27 1.59 -11.69
N ASN A 136 13.91 0.32 -11.49
CA ASN A 136 14.67 -0.81 -12.03
C ASN A 136 14.06 -1.37 -13.33
N LEU A 137 13.06 -0.70 -13.93
CA LEU A 137 12.34 -1.20 -15.10
C LEU A 137 13.22 -1.37 -16.35
N GLU A 138 14.25 -0.53 -16.48
CA GLU A 138 15.17 -0.56 -17.62
C GLU A 138 16.34 -1.54 -17.46
N GLU A 139 16.52 -2.10 -16.27
CA GLU A 139 17.60 -3.05 -15.99
C GLU A 139 17.37 -4.37 -16.73
N ARG A 140 18.30 -4.70 -17.63
CA ARG A 140 18.21 -5.92 -18.45
C ARG A 140 18.37 -7.15 -17.56
N GLY A 141 17.48 -8.11 -17.73
CA GLY A 141 17.53 -9.38 -16.99
C GLY A 141 16.95 -9.32 -15.56
N VAL A 142 16.37 -8.18 -15.15
CA VAL A 142 15.55 -8.11 -13.92
C VAL A 142 14.13 -8.63 -14.17
N TRP A 143 13.62 -8.41 -15.39
CA TRP A 143 12.22 -8.65 -15.75
C TRP A 143 12.10 -9.63 -16.93
N LYS A 144 11.12 -10.52 -16.88
CA LYS A 144 10.67 -11.41 -17.98
C LYS A 144 9.62 -10.70 -18.82
N ILE A 145 9.97 -9.52 -19.33
CA ILE A 145 9.08 -8.67 -20.13
C ILE A 145 9.68 -8.58 -21.53
N GLU A 146 8.84 -8.74 -22.56
CA GLU A 146 9.17 -8.48 -23.97
C GLU A 146 9.37 -6.98 -24.20
#